data_AF-A0A060BX85-F1
#
_entry.id   AF-A0A060BX85-F1
#
_cell.length_a   1.000
_cell.length_b   1.000
_cell.length_c   1.000
_cell.angle_alpha   90.00
_cell.angle_beta   90.00
_cell.angle_gamma   90.00
#
_symmetry.space_group_name_H-M   'P 1'
#
loop_
_entity.id
_entity.type
_entity.pdbx_description
1 polymer ?
#
loop_
_entity_poly.entity_id
_entity_poly.type
_entity_poly.pdbx_seq_one_letter_code
_entity_poly.pdbx_strand_id
1 'polypeptide(L)'
;MLLAFWAFETDYGGYQGDFNTRNALVTLAHDCRRPELFRPQIFAAIMLYEHGDFDPAKTTGAWAGEIGMVQMLPEDILENGVDGDGDGHVRLKTSAPDALMSGAKMLHGLGWRAGEPWL
;
A
#
# COMPACT_ATOMS: atom_id res chain seq x y z
N MET A 1 13.78 -12.53 3.85
CA MET A 1 13.51 -11.12 4.22
C MET A 1 12.09 -10.73 3.86
N LEU A 2 11.67 -10.88 2.59
CA LEU A 2 10.31 -10.53 2.15
C LEU A 2 9.18 -11.23 2.96
N LEU A 3 9.33 -12.54 3.24
CA LEU A 3 8.39 -13.27 4.11
C LEU A 3 8.31 -12.70 5.54
N ALA A 4 9.43 -12.22 6.09
CA ALA A 4 9.45 -11.64 7.43
C ALA A 4 8.80 -10.25 7.44
N PHE A 5 8.98 -9.46 6.38
CA PHE A 5 8.32 -8.16 6.21
C PHE A 5 6.79 -8.33 6.10
N TRP A 6 6.34 -9.27 5.28
CA TRP A 6 4.91 -9.58 5.13
C TRP A 6 4.27 -10.09 6.44
N ALA A 7 4.99 -10.92 7.20
CA ALA A 7 4.56 -11.37 8.53
C ALA A 7 4.42 -10.20 9.51
N PHE A 8 5.39 -9.29 9.52
CA PHE A 8 5.43 -8.16 10.45
C PHE A 8 4.35 -7.12 10.15
N GLU A 9 4.12 -6.81 8.87
CA GLU A 9 3.19 -5.77 8.46
C GLU A 9 1.72 -6.17 8.65
N THR A 10 1.36 -7.43 8.41
CA THR A 10 -0.06 -7.84 8.39
C THR A 10 -0.37 -9.24 8.90
N ASP A 11 0.58 -9.92 9.55
CA ASP A 11 0.45 -11.35 9.90
C ASP A 11 0.05 -12.19 8.67
N TYR A 12 0.81 -12.04 7.58
CA TYR A 12 0.53 -12.69 6.30
C TYR A 12 -0.83 -12.32 5.68
N GLY A 13 -1.33 -11.13 5.96
CA GLY A 13 -2.64 -10.65 5.52
C GLY A 13 -3.79 -10.98 6.48
N GLY A 14 -3.52 -11.57 7.64
CA GLY A 14 -4.53 -11.80 8.68
C GLY A 14 -5.09 -10.51 9.31
N TYR A 15 -4.28 -9.46 9.40
CA TYR A 15 -4.66 -8.14 9.91
C TYR A 15 -4.19 -7.03 8.97
N GLN A 16 -5.12 -6.42 8.23
CA GLN A 16 -4.82 -5.38 7.23
C GLN A 16 -5.54 -4.06 7.49
N GLY A 17 -6.06 -3.89 8.71
CA GLY A 17 -6.96 -2.80 9.10
C GLY A 17 -8.35 -2.88 8.46
N ASP A 18 -9.33 -2.32 9.17
CA ASP A 18 -10.75 -2.27 8.81
C ASP A 18 -11.27 -0.83 8.62
N PHE A 19 -10.39 0.17 8.71
CA PHE A 19 -10.73 1.56 8.44
C PHE A 19 -10.94 1.76 6.95
N ASN A 20 -12.02 2.44 6.56
CA ASN A 20 -12.19 2.87 5.18
C ASN A 20 -11.07 3.87 4.82
N THR A 21 -10.26 3.51 3.81
CA THR A 21 -9.05 4.26 3.47
C THR A 21 -9.36 5.70 3.05
N ARG A 22 -10.42 5.92 2.27
CA ARG A 22 -10.85 7.28 1.88
C ARG A 22 -11.13 8.13 3.13
N ASN A 23 -11.86 7.59 4.11
CA ASN A 23 -12.19 8.33 5.33
C ASN A 23 -10.94 8.68 6.14
N ALA A 24 -9.99 7.76 6.26
CA ALA A 24 -8.70 8.01 6.93
C ALA A 24 -7.93 9.15 6.26
N LEU A 25 -7.75 9.07 4.93
CA LEU A 25 -6.99 10.06 4.16
C LEU A 25 -7.63 11.45 4.22
N VAL A 26 -8.95 11.54 4.04
CA VAL A 26 -9.67 12.83 4.11
C VAL A 26 -9.59 13.43 5.50
N THR A 27 -9.69 12.61 6.54
CA THR A 27 -9.56 13.08 7.94
C THR A 27 -8.17 13.63 8.20
N LEU A 28 -7.12 12.93 7.77
CA LEU A 28 -5.73 13.32 8.00
C LEU A 28 -5.27 14.47 7.10
N ALA A 29 -5.83 14.61 5.90
CA ALA A 29 -5.58 15.77 5.03
C ALA A 29 -6.21 17.06 5.56
N HIS A 30 -7.24 16.94 6.40
CA HIS A 30 -7.88 18.05 7.11
C HIS A 30 -7.23 18.32 8.48
N ASP A 31 -6.42 17.39 9.01
CA ASP A 31 -5.69 17.55 10.27
C ASP A 31 -4.51 18.53 10.08
N CYS A 32 -4.36 19.48 10.99
CA CYS A 32 -3.32 20.52 10.93
C CYS A 32 -1.89 20.00 11.14
N ARG A 33 -1.71 18.75 11.59
CA ARG A 33 -0.39 18.22 11.98
C ARG A 33 0.50 17.82 10.81
N ARG A 34 -0.07 17.21 9.76
CA ARG A 34 0.66 16.75 8.55
C ARG A 34 -0.20 16.80 7.26
N PRO A 35 -0.96 17.87 6.99
CA PRO A 35 -1.87 17.89 5.84
C PRO A 35 -1.12 17.75 4.50
N GLU A 36 0.11 18.22 4.41
CA GLU A 36 0.97 18.11 3.23
C GLU A 36 1.36 16.68 2.86
N LEU A 37 1.39 15.76 3.83
CA LEU A 37 1.67 14.35 3.59
C LEU A 37 0.46 13.62 3.00
N PHE A 38 -0.75 13.95 3.46
CA PHE A 38 -1.96 13.20 3.13
C PHE A 38 -2.78 13.77 1.96
N ARG A 39 -2.59 15.05 1.60
CA ARG A 39 -3.25 15.63 0.42
C ARG A 39 -2.85 14.95 -0.89
N PRO A 40 -1.56 14.67 -1.17
CA PRO A 40 -1.17 13.90 -2.37
C PRO A 40 -1.82 12.52 -2.41
N GLN A 41 -1.95 11.86 -1.26
CA GLN A 41 -2.56 10.53 -1.14
C GLN A 41 -4.03 10.50 -1.57
N ILE A 42 -4.77 11.60 -1.40
CA ILE A 42 -6.16 11.69 -1.90
C ILE A 42 -6.17 11.66 -3.43
N PHE A 43 -5.28 12.42 -4.08
CA PHE A 43 -5.19 12.44 -5.55
C PHE A 43 -4.72 11.08 -6.08
N ALA A 44 -3.75 10.46 -5.41
CA ALA A 44 -3.32 9.12 -5.75
C ALA A 44 -4.45 8.08 -5.60
N ALA A 45 -5.26 8.17 -4.55
CA ALA A 45 -6.43 7.30 -4.38
C ALA A 45 -7.49 7.51 -5.47
N ILE A 46 -7.66 8.74 -5.98
CA ILE A 46 -8.53 9.02 -7.13
C ILE A 46 -7.98 8.36 -8.39
N MET A 47 -6.68 8.46 -8.65
CA MET A 47 -6.07 7.78 -9.81
C MET A 47 -6.20 6.26 -9.73
N LEU A 48 -5.98 5.65 -8.56
CA LEU A 48 -6.20 4.22 -8.36
C LEU A 48 -7.67 3.82 -8.58
N TYR A 49 -8.62 4.69 -8.24
CA TYR A 49 -10.04 4.46 -8.54
C TYR A 49 -10.31 4.47 -10.05
N GLU A 50 -9.72 5.42 -10.78
CA GLU A 50 -9.83 5.48 -12.25
C GLU A 50 -9.24 4.25 -12.94
N HIS A 51 -8.18 3.65 -12.37
CA HIS A 51 -7.59 2.40 -12.85
C HIS A 51 -8.40 1.14 -12.46
N GLY A 52 -9.36 1.26 -11.54
CA GLY A 52 -10.13 0.14 -11.02
C GLY A 52 -9.47 -0.63 -9.86
N ASP A 53 -8.36 -0.11 -9.32
CA ASP A 53 -7.56 -0.74 -8.26
C ASP A 53 -7.97 -0.29 -6.85
N PHE A 54 -8.86 0.70 -6.75
CA PHE A 54 -9.37 1.25 -5.49
C PHE A 54 -10.88 1.43 -5.54
N ASP A 55 -11.60 1.10 -4.47
CA ASP A 55 -13.03 1.38 -4.30
C ASP A 55 -13.21 2.30 -3.07
N PRO A 56 -13.65 3.57 -3.23
CA PRO A 56 -13.78 4.50 -2.11
C PRO A 56 -14.80 4.05 -1.05
N ALA A 57 -15.73 3.16 -1.37
CA ALA A 57 -16.70 2.62 -0.43
C ALA A 57 -16.19 1.37 0.29
N LYS A 58 -15.36 0.56 -0.37
CA LYS A 58 -14.99 -0.79 0.11
C LYS A 58 -13.53 -0.96 0.49
N THR A 59 -12.62 -0.18 -0.08
CA THR A 59 -11.19 -0.32 0.21
C THR A 59 -10.93 0.08 1.66
N THR A 60 -10.36 -0.87 2.41
CA THR A 60 -9.97 -0.71 3.80
C THR A 60 -8.48 -0.86 3.98
N GLY A 61 -7.96 -0.21 5.01
CA GLY A 61 -6.55 -0.17 5.35
C GLY A 61 -6.33 0.13 6.83
N ALA A 62 -5.09 0.46 7.18
CA ALA A 62 -4.76 0.97 8.50
C ALA A 62 -5.33 2.37 8.72
N TRP A 63 -5.28 2.80 9.98
CA TRP A 63 -5.87 4.05 10.44
C TRP A 63 -5.29 5.29 9.74
N ALA A 64 -4.06 5.21 9.22
CA ALA A 64 -3.41 6.30 8.49
C ALA A 64 -3.60 6.21 6.96
N GLY A 65 -4.32 5.20 6.47
CA GLY A 65 -4.70 5.05 5.07
C GLY A 65 -3.80 4.10 4.28
N GLU A 66 -2.87 3.41 4.92
CA GLU A 66 -2.04 2.37 4.32
C GLU A 66 -2.89 1.16 3.91
N ILE A 67 -2.66 0.62 2.72
CA ILE A 67 -3.49 -0.42 2.11
C ILE A 67 -2.73 -1.74 2.00
N GLY A 68 -3.41 -2.82 2.39
CA GLY A 68 -3.04 -4.18 2.02
C GLY A 68 -1.85 -4.77 2.79
N MET A 69 -1.34 -5.88 2.25
CA MET A 69 -0.36 -6.75 2.91
C MET A 69 1.01 -6.12 3.19
N VAL A 70 1.31 -5.01 2.50
CA VAL A 70 2.59 -4.29 2.59
C VAL A 70 2.43 -2.86 3.12
N GLN A 71 1.23 -2.50 3.60
CA GLN A 71 0.93 -1.22 4.24
C GLN A 71 1.46 0.01 3.46
N MET A 72 1.16 0.05 2.16
CA MET A 72 1.57 1.17 1.29
C MET A 72 0.49 2.27 1.25
N LEU A 73 0.91 3.53 1.27
CA LEU A 73 0.01 4.65 0.98
C LEU A 73 -0.32 4.70 -0.53
N PRO A 74 -1.47 5.27 -0.95
CA PRO A 74 -1.89 5.29 -2.35
C PRO A 74 -0.83 5.77 -3.35
N GLU A 75 -0.05 6.79 -3.02
CA GLU A 75 1.02 7.32 -3.87
C GLU A 75 2.14 6.29 -4.04
N ASP A 76 2.54 5.61 -2.96
CA ASP A 76 3.52 4.52 -3.03
C ASP A 76 3.03 3.36 -3.91
N ILE A 77 1.72 3.09 -3.93
CA ILE A 77 1.12 2.08 -4.82
C ILE A 77 1.25 2.50 -6.28
N LEU A 78 1.06 3.78 -6.60
CA LEU A 78 1.24 4.26 -7.97
C LEU A 78 2.70 4.17 -8.42
N GLU A 79 3.66 4.46 -7.53
CA GLU A 79 5.08 4.43 -7.86
C GLU A 79 5.66 3.02 -7.87
N ASN A 80 5.32 2.22 -6.88
CA ASN A 80 5.94 0.93 -6.56
C ASN A 80 5.04 -0.28 -6.79
N GLY A 81 3.77 -0.07 -7.15
CA GLY A 81 2.86 -1.12 -7.55
C GLY A 81 3.39 -1.96 -8.70
N VAL A 82 3.25 -3.28 -8.59
CA VAL A 82 3.56 -4.26 -9.61
C VAL A 82 2.43 -5.27 -9.67
N ASP A 83 1.84 -5.42 -10.85
CA ASP A 83 0.94 -6.51 -11.18
C ASP A 83 1.75 -7.81 -11.21
N GLY A 84 1.57 -8.64 -10.17
CA GLY A 84 2.33 -9.86 -9.95
C GLY A 84 1.62 -11.10 -10.50
N ASP A 85 0.31 -11.02 -10.76
CA ASP A 85 -0.49 -12.13 -11.30
C ASP A 85 -0.86 -11.97 -12.79
N GLY A 86 -0.61 -10.80 -13.36
CA GLY A 86 -0.71 -10.49 -14.79
C GLY A 86 -2.13 -10.16 -15.25
N ASP A 87 -3.03 -9.79 -14.35
CA ASP A 87 -4.43 -9.54 -14.66
C ASP A 87 -4.75 -8.07 -15.04
N GLY A 88 -3.74 -7.21 -15.03
CA GLY A 88 -3.83 -5.79 -15.38
C GLY A 88 -4.18 -4.88 -14.20
N HIS A 89 -4.27 -5.41 -12.98
CA HIS A 89 -4.59 -4.66 -11.76
C HIS A 89 -3.50 -4.81 -10.69
N VAL A 90 -3.45 -3.85 -9.76
CA VAL A 90 -2.54 -3.90 -8.61
C VAL A 90 -3.34 -3.90 -7.31
N ARG A 91 -3.60 -5.08 -6.76
CA ARG A 91 -4.47 -5.26 -5.59
C ARG A 91 -3.72 -5.81 -4.39
N LEU A 92 -3.01 -4.93 -3.69
CA LEU A 92 -2.16 -5.28 -2.54
C LEU A 92 -2.89 -5.89 -1.34
N LYS A 93 -4.22 -5.75 -1.27
CA LYS A 93 -5.04 -6.30 -0.18
C LYS A 93 -5.43 -7.76 -0.42
N THR A 94 -5.75 -8.12 -1.67
CA THR A 94 -6.36 -9.41 -2.02
C THR A 94 -5.47 -10.29 -2.90
N SER A 95 -4.47 -9.73 -3.58
CA SER A 95 -3.49 -10.46 -4.38
C SER A 95 -2.16 -10.52 -3.64
N ALA A 96 -1.79 -11.71 -3.17
CA ALA A 96 -0.47 -11.96 -2.60
C ALA A 96 0.67 -11.79 -3.63
N PRO A 97 0.52 -12.22 -4.90
CA PRO A 97 1.49 -11.90 -5.95
C PRO A 97 1.78 -10.40 -6.08
N ASP A 98 0.75 -9.57 -6.17
CA ASP A 98 0.92 -8.11 -6.31
C ASP A 98 1.60 -7.52 -5.08
N ALA A 99 1.18 -7.94 -3.88
CA ALA A 99 1.77 -7.50 -2.63
C ALA A 99 3.27 -7.82 -2.54
N LEU A 100 3.65 -9.06 -2.85
CA LEU A 100 5.03 -9.51 -2.78
C LEU A 100 5.92 -8.83 -3.82
N MET A 101 5.43 -8.70 -5.07
CA MET A 101 6.18 -8.04 -6.14
C MET A 101 6.34 -6.54 -5.88
N SER A 102 5.28 -5.87 -5.41
CA SER A 102 5.32 -4.44 -5.07
C SER A 102 6.25 -4.20 -3.88
N GLY A 103 6.16 -5.01 -2.83
CA GLY A 103 7.07 -4.94 -1.68
C GLY A 103 8.53 -5.19 -2.07
N ALA A 104 8.78 -6.15 -2.97
CA ALA A 104 10.13 -6.39 -3.49
C ALA A 104 10.67 -5.20 -4.30
N LYS A 105 9.85 -4.58 -5.15
CA LYS A 105 10.22 -3.38 -5.91
C LYS A 105 10.55 -2.21 -4.98
N MET A 106 9.74 -1.98 -3.94
CA MET A 106 10.00 -0.95 -2.93
C MET A 106 11.34 -1.19 -2.22
N LEU A 107 11.58 -2.41 -1.71
CA LEU A 107 12.84 -2.75 -1.04
C LEU A 107 14.05 -2.56 -1.95
N HIS A 108 13.95 -2.97 -3.21
CA HIS A 108 15.01 -2.75 -4.20
C HIS A 108 15.25 -1.25 -4.45
N GLY A 109 14.19 -0.43 -4.53
CA GLY A 109 14.29 1.03 -4.65
C GLY A 109 14.96 1.69 -3.43
N LEU A 110 14.76 1.13 -2.24
CA LEU A 110 15.42 1.55 -1.00
C LEU A 110 16.88 1.06 -0.87
N GLY A 111 17.43 0.43 -1.91
CA GLY A 111 18.83 0.02 -1.97
C GLY A 111 19.11 -1.37 -1.41
N TRP A 112 18.07 -2.19 -1.16
CA TRP A 112 18.27 -3.58 -0.78
C TRP A 112 19.02 -4.37 -1.87
N ARG A 113 19.99 -5.17 -1.46
CA ARG A 113 20.79 -6.01 -2.36
C ARG A 113 20.71 -7.48 -1.96
N ALA A 114 20.48 -8.32 -2.95
CA ALA A 114 20.43 -9.76 -2.75
C ALA A 114 21.79 -10.29 -2.29
N GLY A 115 21.78 -11.10 -1.23
CA GLY A 115 22.98 -11.75 -0.68
C GLY A 115 23.78 -10.88 0.31
N GLU A 116 23.40 -9.62 0.53
CA GLU A 116 24.00 -8.81 1.59
C GLU A 116 23.31 -9.09 2.95
N PRO A 117 24.09 -9.27 4.04
CA PRO A 117 23.54 -9.31 5.39
C PRO A 117 22.96 -7.95 5.78
N TRP A 118 21.93 -7.97 6.63
CA TRP A 118 21.21 -6.76 7.08
C TRP A 118 21.82 -6.12 8.35
N LEU A 119 22.96 -6.65 8.82
CA LEU A 119 23.75 -6.18 9.97
C LEU A 119 25.10 -5.63 9.53
#